data_AF-A0A2M7SQ44-F1
#
_entry.id   AF-A0A2M7SQ44-F1
#
_cell.length_a   1.000
_cell.length_b   1.000
_cell.length_c   1.000
_cell.angle_alpha   90.00
_cell.angle_beta   90.00
_cell.angle_gamma   90.00
#
_symmetry.space_group_name_H-M   'P 1'
#
loop_
_entity.id
_entity.type
_entity.pdbx_description
1 polymer ?
#
loop_
_entity_poly.entity_id
_entity_poly.type
_entity_poly.pdbx_seq_one_letter_code
_entity_poly.pdbx_strand_id
1 'polypeptide(L)'
;MLAATGQDLRRCRACAACEINPCPDCDIRLDTLVQMVLLNDEEVLTTRTLWSENALRKAYKVCSNGIDLPTVILALREEAQSRKLV
;
A
#
# COMPACT_ATOMS: atom_id res chain seq x y z
N MET A 1 8.99 7.33 5.05
CA MET A 1 9.76 6.07 5.11
C MET A 1 8.97 4.99 5.85
N LEU A 2 8.77 3.82 5.24
CA LEU A 2 7.97 2.74 5.83
C LEU A 2 8.44 2.30 7.22
N ALA A 3 9.75 2.36 7.48
CA ALA A 3 10.34 2.09 8.79
C ALA A 3 9.78 2.99 9.92
N ALA A 4 9.30 4.19 9.59
CA ALA A 4 8.73 5.12 10.57
C ALA A 4 7.28 4.75 10.99
N THR A 5 6.61 3.87 10.24
CA THR A 5 5.21 3.48 10.53
C THR A 5 5.05 2.46 11.64
N GLY A 6 6.15 1.80 12.04
CA GLY A 6 6.10 0.62 12.90
C GLY A 6 5.41 -0.60 12.26
N GLN A 7 5.00 -0.53 11.00
CA GLN A 7 4.40 -1.65 10.27
C GLN A 7 5.50 -2.51 9.66
N ASP A 8 5.44 -3.82 9.93
CA ASP A 8 6.33 -4.80 9.34
C ASP A 8 5.59 -5.61 8.27
N LEU A 9 5.72 -5.17 7.01
CA LEU A 9 5.13 -5.86 5.87
C LEU A 9 5.69 -7.27 5.67
N ARG A 10 6.86 -7.63 6.24
CA ARG A 10 7.40 -9.01 6.16
C ARG A 10 6.50 -10.03 6.88
N ARG A 11 5.56 -9.55 7.70
CA ARG A 11 4.49 -10.37 8.30
C ARG A 11 3.38 -10.73 7.31
N CYS A 12 3.37 -10.14 6.11
CA CYS A 12 2.41 -10.47 5.07
C CYS A 12 2.58 -11.93 4.65
N ARG A 13 1.48 -12.69 4.68
CA ARG A 13 1.46 -14.11 4.28
C ARG A 13 0.98 -14.35 2.85
N ALA A 14 0.92 -13.30 2.03
CA ALA A 14 0.37 -13.34 0.67
C ALA A 14 -1.00 -14.04 0.56
N CYS A 15 -1.84 -13.92 1.60
CA CYS A 15 -3.12 -14.62 1.71
C CYS A 15 -4.25 -14.07 0.82
N ALA A 16 -3.96 -13.08 -0.02
CA ALA A 16 -4.93 -12.38 -0.87
C ALA A 16 -6.14 -11.74 -0.13
N ALA A 17 -6.12 -11.63 1.20
CA ALA A 17 -7.22 -10.97 1.95
C ALA A 17 -7.41 -9.49 1.58
N CYS A 18 -6.34 -8.84 1.09
CA CYS A 18 -6.38 -7.48 0.54
C CYS A 18 -6.55 -7.44 -0.98
N GLU A 19 -6.85 -8.57 -1.63
CA GLU A 19 -7.27 -8.61 -3.03
C GLU A 19 -8.64 -7.95 -3.13
N ILE A 20 -8.61 -6.65 -3.39
CA ILE A 20 -9.78 -5.80 -3.28
C ILE A 20 -10.47 -5.69 -4.64
N ASN A 21 -11.80 -5.79 -4.60
CA ASN A 21 -12.77 -5.47 -5.66
C ASN A 21 -12.39 -4.27 -6.56
N PRO A 22 -12.93 -4.15 -7.78
CA PRO A 22 -12.54 -3.12 -8.75
C PRO A 22 -12.53 -1.73 -8.11
N CYS A 23 -11.35 -1.12 -8.15
CA CYS A 23 -11.09 0.27 -7.80
C CYS A 23 -10.89 0.98 -9.15
N PRO A 24 -11.89 1.73 -9.66
CA PRO A 24 -11.85 2.29 -11.01
C PRO A 24 -10.68 3.27 -11.23
N ASP A 25 -10.24 3.89 -10.14
CA ASP A 25 -9.16 4.88 -10.07
C ASP A 25 -7.80 4.28 -9.70
N CYS A 26 -7.72 2.96 -9.49
CA CYS A 26 -6.49 2.25 -9.22
C CYS A 26 -5.88 1.67 -10.51
N ASP A 27 -4.55 1.70 -10.61
CA ASP A 27 -3.77 1.01 -11.65
C ASP A 27 -3.28 -0.37 -11.20
N ILE A 28 -3.08 -0.57 -9.89
CA ILE A 28 -2.71 -1.85 -9.28
C ILE A 28 -3.62 -2.24 -8.12
N ARG A 29 -3.66 -3.52 -7.77
CA ARG A 29 -4.38 -4.02 -6.59
C ARG A 29 -3.57 -3.79 -5.29
N LEU A 30 -4.21 -3.84 -4.12
CA LEU A 30 -3.48 -3.66 -2.85
C LEU A 30 -2.52 -4.82 -2.51
N ASP A 31 -2.85 -6.05 -2.90
CA ASP A 31 -1.92 -7.18 -2.77
C ASP A 31 -0.66 -6.94 -3.61
N THR A 32 -0.81 -6.45 -4.85
CA THR A 32 0.30 -6.04 -5.71
C THR A 32 1.11 -4.91 -5.06
N LEU A 33 0.47 -3.88 -4.53
CA LEU A 33 1.15 -2.79 -3.81
C LEU A 33 2.01 -3.34 -2.66
N VAL A 34 1.47 -4.25 -1.85
CA VAL A 34 2.21 -4.87 -0.75
C VAL A 34 3.40 -5.69 -1.26
N GLN A 35 3.24 -6.44 -2.35
CA GLN A 35 4.34 -7.19 -2.96
C GLN A 35 5.44 -6.27 -3.50
N MET A 36 5.08 -5.19 -4.20
CA MET A 36 6.04 -4.21 -4.71
C MET A 36 6.87 -3.60 -3.56
N VAL A 37 6.21 -3.20 -2.47
CA VAL A 37 6.93 -2.70 -1.29
C VAL A 37 7.88 -3.75 -0.70
N LEU A 38 7.45 -5.01 -0.59
CA LEU A 38 8.28 -6.11 -0.11
C LEU A 38 9.50 -6.38 -1.00
N LEU A 39 9.36 -6.17 -2.29
CA LEU A 39 10.43 -6.29 -3.28
C LEU A 39 11.33 -5.05 -3.36
N ASN A 40 11.06 -4.01 -2.55
CA ASN A 40 11.67 -2.68 -2.66
C ASN A 40 11.53 -2.07 -4.06
N ASP A 41 10.42 -2.37 -4.73
CA ASP A 41 10.10 -1.81 -6.04
C ASP A 41 9.63 -0.36 -5.86
N GLU A 42 10.47 0.59 -6.29
CA GLU A 42 10.20 2.02 -6.14
C GLU A 42 9.06 2.51 -7.04
N GLU A 43 8.67 1.76 -8.09
CA GLU A 43 7.56 2.12 -8.97
C GLU A 43 6.27 2.31 -8.18
N VAL A 44 6.12 1.60 -7.04
CA VAL A 44 4.97 1.71 -6.14
C VAL A 44 4.66 3.16 -5.72
N LEU A 45 5.69 4.00 -5.58
CA LEU A 45 5.58 5.40 -5.14
C LEU A 45 4.90 6.30 -6.19
N THR A 46 4.82 5.84 -7.43
CA THR A 46 4.24 6.59 -8.56
C THR A 46 2.89 6.05 -9.02
N THR A 47 2.40 4.98 -8.39
CA THR A 47 1.14 4.34 -8.75
C THR A 47 -0.06 5.22 -8.42
N ARG A 48 -1.10 5.21 -9.27
CA ARG A 48 -2.37 5.90 -9.00
C ARG A 48 -3.10 5.29 -7.80
N THR A 49 -2.95 3.98 -7.58
CA THR A 49 -3.50 3.28 -6.41
C THR A 49 -3.07 3.92 -5.11
N LEU A 50 -1.81 4.38 -5.02
CA LEU A 50 -1.29 5.04 -3.83
C LEU A 50 -2.09 6.30 -3.49
N TRP A 51 -2.56 7.03 -4.49
CA TRP A 51 -3.31 8.30 -4.36
C TRP A 51 -4.83 8.13 -4.35
N SER A 52 -5.33 6.90 -4.50
CA SER A 52 -6.76 6.62 -4.52
C SER A 52 -7.35 6.63 -3.10
N GLU A 53 -8.35 7.48 -2.89
CA GLU A 53 -9.16 7.47 -1.65
C GLU A 53 -10.03 6.21 -1.56
N ASN A 54 -10.40 5.62 -2.70
CA ASN A 54 -11.06 4.33 -2.72
C ASN A 54 -10.12 3.22 -2.24
N ALA A 55 -8.85 3.21 -2.68
CA ALA A 55 -7.86 2.28 -2.19
C ALA A 55 -7.64 2.43 -0.68
N LEU A 56 -7.47 3.67 -0.19
CA LEU A 56 -7.28 3.95 1.23
C LEU A 56 -8.47 3.48 2.08
N ARG A 57 -9.70 3.82 1.68
CA ARG A 57 -10.92 3.36 2.38
C ARG A 57 -11.03 1.85 2.38
N LYS A 58 -10.75 1.22 1.24
CA LYS A 58 -10.83 -0.23 1.13
C LYS A 58 -9.67 -0.94 1.83
N ALA A 59 -8.56 -0.27 2.15
CA ALA A 59 -7.46 -0.85 2.92
C ALA A 59 -7.79 -1.03 4.41
N TYR A 60 -8.82 -0.32 4.91
CA TYR A 60 -9.18 -0.34 6.32
C TYR A 60 -9.60 -1.74 6.79
N LYS A 61 -8.90 -2.26 7.80
CA LYS A 61 -9.16 -3.56 8.47
C LYS A 61 -9.21 -4.80 7.56
N VAL A 62 -8.66 -4.76 6.35
CA VAL A 62 -8.68 -5.94 5.45
C VAL A 62 -7.63 -6.98 5.79
N CYS A 63 -6.53 -6.57 6.42
CA CYS A 63 -5.45 -7.49 6.70
C CYS A 63 -5.79 -8.38 7.89
N SER A 64 -6.10 -9.64 7.62
CA SER A 64 -6.32 -10.68 8.64
C SER A 64 -5.08 -10.96 9.51
N ASN A 65 -3.89 -10.54 9.07
CA ASN A 65 -2.63 -10.70 9.80
C ASN A 65 -2.25 -9.46 10.64
N GLY A 66 -3.14 -8.46 10.70
CA GLY A 66 -2.98 -7.29 11.58
C GLY A 66 -2.04 -6.20 11.04
N ILE A 67 -1.76 -6.17 9.73
CA ILE A 67 -1.04 -5.07 9.11
C ILE A 67 -2.01 -3.90 8.88
N ASP A 68 -1.63 -2.71 9.35
CA ASP A 68 -2.36 -1.48 9.08
C ASP A 68 -2.00 -0.95 7.68
N LEU A 69 -2.69 -1.47 6.66
CA LEU A 69 -2.48 -1.04 5.27
C LEU A 69 -2.78 0.45 5.04
N PRO A 70 -3.78 1.09 5.68
CA PRO A 70 -3.94 2.54 5.59
C PRO A 70 -2.70 3.31 6.03
N THR A 71 -2.10 2.93 7.16
CA THR A 71 -0.86 3.55 7.66
C THR A 71 0.30 3.37 6.68
N VAL A 72 0.41 2.18 6.07
CA VAL A 72 1.41 1.91 5.02
C VAL A 72 1.20 2.82 3.80
N ILE A 73 -0.02 2.95 3.30
CA ILE A 73 -0.37 3.80 2.15
C ILE A 73 -0.01 5.26 2.44
N LEU A 74 -0.39 5.79 3.61
CA LEU A 74 -0.10 7.18 3.98
C LEU A 74 1.40 7.44 4.06
N ALA A 75 2.17 6.52 4.64
CA ALA A 75 3.62 6.67 4.73
C ALA A 75 4.34 6.56 3.38
N LEU A 76 3.80 5.80 2.43
CA LEU A 76 4.28 5.75 1.05
C LEU A 76 3.97 7.07 0.32
N ARG A 77 2.81 7.70 0.56
CA ARG A 77 2.51 9.04 0.03
C ARG A 77 3.50 10.08 0.54
N GLU A 78 3.76 10.09 1.85
CA GLU A 78 4.76 10.97 2.46
C GLU A 78 6.15 10.73 1.86
N GLU A 79 6.52 9.47 1.65
CA GLU A 79 7.79 9.12 1.01
C GLU A 79 7.87 9.69 -0.42
N ALA A 80 6.85 9.44 -1.25
CA ALA A 80 6.79 9.94 -2.63
C ALA A 80 6.92 11.47 -2.70
N GLN A 81 6.23 12.18 -1.80
CA GLN A 81 6.32 13.65 -1.67
C GLN A 81 7.71 14.10 -1.22
N SER A 82 8.29 13.45 -0.22
CA SER A 82 9.64 13.78 0.27
C SER A 82 10.72 13.63 -0.81
N ARG A 83 10.51 12.67 -1.73
CA ARG A 83 11.38 12.40 -2.88
C ARG A 83 11.04 13.24 -4.13
N LYS A 84 9.98 14.05 -4.09
CA LYS A 84 9.49 14.86 -5.24
C LYS A 84 9.18 14.02 -6.49
N LEU A 85 8.63 12.82 -6.29
CA LEU A 85 8.23 11.92 -7.38
C LEU A 85 6.84 12.25 -7.94
N VAL A 86 6.07 13.05 -7.20
CA VAL A 86 4.75 13.58 -7.56
C VAL A 86 4.58 15.01 -7.04
#